data_AF-O16462-F1
#
_entry.id   AF-O16462-F1
#
_cell.length_a   1.000
_cell.length_b   1.000
_cell.length_c   1.000
_cell.angle_alpha   90.00
_cell.angle_beta   90.00
_cell.angle_gamma   90.00
#
_symmetry.space_group_name_H-M   'P 1'
#
loop_
_entity.id
_entity.type
_entity.pdbx_description
1 polymer ?
#
loop_
_entity_poly.entity_id
_entity_poly.type
_entity_poly.pdbx_seq_one_letter_code
_entity_poly.pdbx_strand_id
1 'polypeptide(L)'
;MRSLIVLAALAVTVCFAQDNCYINDSGFTCCNKELESAMKGAMGGDDLLGSADSIQKGAEGSLGGKFETVVALDDFAYKSHFKEGKSCKIEKNGQYALAWQP
;
A
#
# COMPACT_ATOMS: atom_id res chain seq x y z
N MET A 1 -34.92 -10.97 20.90
CA MET A 1 -33.79 -10.09 21.28
C MET A 1 -32.43 -10.68 20.91
N ARG A 2 -32.13 -11.96 21.22
CA ARG A 2 -30.83 -12.60 20.86
C ARG A 2 -30.50 -12.60 19.36
N SER A 3 -31.46 -12.87 18.47
CA SER A 3 -31.22 -12.83 17.01
C SER A 3 -30.85 -11.46 16.46
N LEU A 4 -31.40 -10.38 17.02
CA LEU A 4 -31.08 -9.00 16.58
C LEU A 4 -29.63 -8.61 16.92
N ILE A 5 -29.12 -9.08 18.06
CA ILE A 5 -27.72 -8.83 18.47
C ILE A 5 -26.74 -9.54 17.52
N VAL A 6 -27.05 -10.78 17.11
CA VAL A 6 -26.21 -11.56 16.19
C VAL A 6 -26.19 -10.92 14.80
N LEU A 7 -27.34 -10.46 14.29
CA LEU A 7 -27.42 -9.75 13.01
C LEU A 7 -26.66 -8.42 13.03
N ALA A 8 -26.74 -7.65 14.12
CA ALA A 8 -25.96 -6.42 14.27
C ALA A 8 -24.45 -6.68 14.31
N ALA A 9 -24.01 -7.73 15.02
CA ALA A 9 -22.59 -8.10 15.07
C ALA A 9 -22.05 -8.53 13.69
N LEU A 10 -22.84 -9.30 12.92
CA LEU A 10 -22.48 -9.70 11.56
C LEU A 10 -22.44 -8.52 10.58
N ALA A 11 -23.37 -7.56 10.70
CA ALA A 11 -23.37 -6.36 9.87
C ALA A 11 -22.17 -5.44 10.15
N VAL A 12 -21.67 -5.39 11.38
CA VAL A 12 -20.46 -4.64 11.71
C VAL A 12 -19.20 -5.30 11.13
N THR A 13 -19.17 -6.63 11.02
CA THR A 13 -17.99 -7.33 10.46
C THR A 13 -17.81 -7.16 8.95
N VAL A 14 -18.89 -6.97 8.17
CA VAL A 14 -18.79 -6.81 6.71
C VAL A 14 -18.25 -5.44 6.27
N CYS A 15 -18.26 -4.43 7.13
CA CYS A 15 -17.78 -3.08 6.79
C CYS A 15 -16.26 -2.87 6.94
N PHE A 16 -15.51 -3.87 7.43
CA PHE A 16 -14.05 -3.76 7.55
C PHE A 16 -13.28 -4.27 6.33
N ALA A 17 -13.97 -4.88 5.35
CA ALA A 17 -13.38 -5.40 4.12
C ALA A 17 -13.50 -4.42 2.92
N GLN A 18 -13.71 -3.13 3.19
CA GLN A 18 -13.75 -2.13 2.14
C GLN A 18 -12.33 -1.63 1.93
N ASP A 19 -11.74 -2.05 0.80
CA ASP A 19 -10.59 -1.39 0.17
C ASP A 19 -10.93 0.10 -0.02
N ASN A 20 -10.74 0.91 1.02
CA ASN A 20 -10.81 2.36 0.94
C ASN A 20 -9.51 2.84 0.29
N CYS A 21 -9.28 2.36 -0.93
CA CYS A 21 -8.25 2.89 -1.78
C CYS A 21 -8.64 4.31 -2.18
N TYR A 22 -7.63 5.15 -2.29
CA TYR A 22 -7.75 6.55 -2.65
C TYR A 22 -6.69 6.88 -3.69
N ILE A 23 -6.92 7.95 -4.43
CA ILE A 23 -5.91 8.55 -5.29
C ILE A 23 -5.08 9.50 -4.43
N ASN A 24 -3.76 9.29 -4.38
CA ASN A 24 -2.84 10.17 -3.68
C ASN A 24 -2.59 11.47 -4.46
N ASP A 25 -1.83 12.38 -3.86
CA ASP A 25 -1.54 13.70 -4.46
C ASP A 25 -0.77 13.61 -5.78
N SER A 26 -0.07 12.49 -6.02
CA SER A 26 0.66 12.21 -7.26
C SER A 26 -0.22 11.54 -8.34
N GLY A 27 -1.52 11.34 -8.09
CA GLY A 27 -2.45 10.75 -9.06
C GLY A 27 -2.46 9.22 -9.09
N PHE A 28 -1.85 8.54 -8.11
CA PHE A 28 -1.76 7.08 -8.06
C PHE A 28 -2.56 6.45 -6.92
N THR A 29 -2.96 5.21 -7.10
CA THR A 29 -3.79 4.48 -6.14
C THR A 29 -2.98 3.98 -4.95
N CYS A 30 -3.43 4.30 -3.74
CA CYS A 30 -2.96 3.72 -2.49
C CYS A 30 -4.14 3.26 -1.64
N CYS A 31 -3.97 2.14 -0.96
CA CYS A 31 -4.99 1.56 -0.09
C CYS A 31 -4.63 1.65 1.40
N ASN A 32 -3.54 2.35 1.72
CA ASN A 32 -3.06 2.55 3.09
C ASN A 32 -2.16 3.79 3.21
N LYS A 33 -2.56 4.73 4.08
CA LYS A 33 -1.85 5.99 4.33
C LYS A 33 -0.49 5.80 5.01
N GLU A 34 -0.38 4.80 5.87
CA GLU A 34 0.88 4.45 6.51
C GLU A 34 1.87 3.84 5.52
N LEU A 35 1.40 2.98 4.60
CA LEU A 35 2.22 2.47 3.50
C LEU A 35 2.71 3.61 2.60
N GLU A 36 1.83 4.52 2.21
CA GLU A 36 2.18 5.71 1.41
C GLU A 36 3.27 6.53 2.10
N SER A 37 3.13 6.77 3.41
CA SER A 37 4.11 7.51 4.21
C SER A 37 5.46 6.78 4.30
N ALA A 38 5.44 5.47 4.54
CA ALA A 38 6.65 4.64 4.58
C ALA A 38 7.39 4.67 3.24
N MET A 39 6.67 4.52 2.12
CA MET A 39 7.25 4.61 0.78
C MET A 39 7.84 6.00 0.50
N LYS A 40 7.11 7.08 0.81
CA LYS A 40 7.60 8.47 0.64
C LYS A 40 8.84 8.75 1.50
N GLY A 41 8.91 8.22 2.71
CA GLY A 41 10.07 8.35 3.60
C GLY A 41 11.29 7.56 3.13
N ALA A 42 11.07 6.38 2.55
CA ALA A 42 12.12 5.49 2.10
C ALA A 42 12.65 5.78 0.67
N MET A 43 11.86 6.45 -0.17
CA MET A 43 12.31 6.88 -1.50
C MET A 43 13.34 7.99 -1.39
N GLY A 44 14.58 7.66 -1.70
CA GLY A 44 15.70 8.60 -1.73
C GLY A 44 17.07 7.94 -1.90
N GLY A 45 17.14 6.69 -2.36
CA GLY A 45 18.39 6.00 -2.62
C GLY A 45 19.14 6.59 -3.82
N ASP A 46 20.44 6.31 -3.89
CA ASP A 46 21.32 6.75 -4.99
C ASP A 46 20.96 6.09 -6.34
N ASP A 47 20.31 4.92 -6.27
CA ASP A 47 19.85 4.15 -7.43
C ASP A 47 18.48 3.50 -7.19
N LEU A 48 17.92 2.89 -8.25
CA LEU A 48 16.59 2.26 -8.23
C LEU A 48 16.51 1.06 -7.27
N LEU A 49 17.58 0.27 -7.18
CA LEU A 49 17.60 -0.95 -6.36
C LEU A 49 17.68 -0.60 -4.87
N GLY A 50 18.53 0.36 -4.50
CA GLY A 50 18.61 0.88 -3.14
C GLY A 50 17.29 1.55 -2.68
N SER A 51 16.61 2.26 -3.58
CA SER A 51 15.25 2.75 -3.32
C SER A 51 14.25 1.60 -3.13
N ALA A 52 14.27 0.57 -3.98
CA ALA A 52 13.39 -0.58 -3.85
C ALA A 52 13.59 -1.32 -2.52
N ASP A 53 14.84 -1.59 -2.15
CA ASP A 53 15.22 -2.22 -0.88
C ASP A 53 14.78 -1.40 0.33
N SER A 54 14.95 -0.07 0.27
CA SER A 54 14.58 0.83 1.36
C SER A 54 13.07 0.87 1.55
N ILE A 55 12.32 0.93 0.44
CA ILE A 55 10.85 0.91 0.46
C ILE A 55 10.34 -0.42 1.01
N GLN A 56 10.88 -1.56 0.55
CA GLN A 56 10.48 -2.87 1.04
C GLN A 56 10.71 -2.96 2.55
N LYS A 57 11.90 -2.61 3.03
CA LYS A 57 12.23 -2.63 4.47
C LYS A 57 11.34 -1.67 5.28
N GLY A 58 11.07 -0.48 4.74
CA GLY A 58 10.17 0.48 5.36
C GLY A 58 8.75 -0.05 5.50
N ALA A 59 8.21 -0.64 4.43
CA ALA A 59 6.87 -1.25 4.45
C ALA A 59 6.78 -2.45 5.41
N GLU A 60 7.76 -3.36 5.38
CA GLU A 60 7.84 -4.50 6.31
C GLU A 60 7.95 -4.02 7.77
N GLY A 61 8.70 -2.94 8.03
CA GLY A 61 8.87 -2.37 9.37
C GLY A 61 7.62 -1.68 9.90
N SER A 62 6.91 -0.92 9.05
CA SER A 62 5.69 -0.20 9.45
C SER A 62 4.48 -1.11 9.58
N LEU A 63 4.28 -2.04 8.65
CA LEU A 63 3.03 -2.80 8.53
C LEU A 63 3.17 -4.29 8.90
N GLY A 64 4.39 -4.78 9.06
CA GLY A 64 4.67 -6.20 9.27
C GLY A 64 4.44 -7.05 8.02
N GLY A 65 4.90 -8.30 8.10
CA GLY A 65 4.82 -9.25 6.98
C GLY A 65 5.82 -8.95 5.87
N LYS A 66 5.61 -9.56 4.70
CA LYS A 66 6.47 -9.42 3.53
C LYS A 66 5.84 -8.52 2.47
N PHE A 67 6.67 -7.67 1.89
CA PHE A 67 6.29 -6.75 0.82
C PHE A 67 7.19 -6.99 -0.39
N GLU A 68 6.64 -6.75 -1.57
CA GLU A 68 7.37 -6.63 -2.82
C GLU A 68 7.39 -5.18 -3.26
N THR A 69 8.40 -4.79 -4.03
CA THR A 69 8.56 -3.42 -4.50
C THR A 69 9.10 -3.38 -5.92
N VAL A 70 8.56 -2.46 -6.72
CA VAL A 70 9.06 -2.11 -8.04
C VAL A 70 9.34 -0.61 -8.04
N VAL A 71 10.52 -0.20 -8.50
CA VAL A 71 10.90 1.20 -8.70
C VAL A 71 11.36 1.41 -10.13
N ALA A 72 10.92 2.48 -10.77
CA ALA A 72 11.22 2.81 -12.15
C ALA A 72 11.48 4.32 -12.33
N LEU A 73 12.16 4.67 -13.44
CA LEU A 73 12.42 6.05 -13.85
C LEU A 73 11.27 6.68 -14.64
N ASP A 74 10.29 5.88 -15.04
CA ASP A 74 9.11 6.32 -15.78
C ASP A 74 7.89 5.56 -15.25
N ASP A 75 6.72 6.08 -15.59
CA ASP A 75 5.46 5.48 -15.18
C ASP A 75 5.28 4.08 -15.81
N PHE A 76 4.62 3.20 -15.07
CA PHE A 76 4.36 1.83 -15.47
C PHE A 76 2.95 1.35 -15.07
N ALA A 77 2.31 0.59 -15.95
CA ALA A 77 1.07 -0.11 -15.62
C ALA A 77 1.38 -1.29 -14.69
N TYR A 78 0.45 -1.58 -13.78
CA TYR A 78 0.57 -2.73 -12.87
C TYR A 78 -0.79 -3.38 -12.64
N LYS A 79 -0.74 -4.68 -12.34
CA LYS A 79 -1.86 -5.45 -11.79
C LYS A 79 -1.27 -6.50 -10.88
N SER A 80 -1.59 -6.45 -9.60
CA SER A 80 -1.09 -7.40 -8.60
C SER A 80 -2.24 -8.00 -7.81
N HIS A 81 -2.03 -9.23 -7.33
CA HIS A 81 -2.77 -9.73 -6.18
C HIS A 81 -2.11 -9.14 -4.94
N PHE A 82 -2.93 -8.61 -4.03
CA PHE A 82 -2.44 -8.02 -2.79
C PHE A 82 -3.42 -8.27 -1.65
N LYS A 83 -2.90 -8.32 -0.43
CA LYS A 83 -3.74 -8.33 0.78
C LYS A 83 -4.46 -6.99 0.93
N GLU A 84 -5.70 -7.05 1.38
CA GLU A 84 -6.57 -5.88 1.54
C GLU A 84 -5.86 -4.72 2.26
N GLY A 85 -5.93 -3.52 1.67
CA GLY A 85 -5.28 -2.35 2.27
C GLY A 85 -3.75 -2.44 2.34
N LYS A 86 -3.09 -3.24 1.50
CA LYS A 86 -1.62 -3.41 1.50
C LYS A 86 -1.02 -3.24 0.11
N SER A 87 -1.50 -2.26 -0.65
CA SER A 87 -0.92 -1.86 -1.93
C SER A 87 -0.90 -0.34 -2.06
N CYS A 88 0.17 0.21 -2.62
CA CYS A 88 0.31 1.64 -2.87
C CYS A 88 1.32 1.90 -3.99
N LYS A 89 0.94 2.79 -4.91
CA LYS A 89 1.84 3.35 -5.90
C LYS A 89 2.01 4.85 -5.65
N ILE A 90 3.24 5.33 -5.73
CA ILE A 90 3.58 6.75 -5.56
C ILE A 90 4.54 7.21 -6.65
N GLU A 91 4.61 8.52 -6.84
CA GLU A 91 5.69 9.19 -7.53
C GLU A 91 6.37 10.16 -6.54
N LYS A 92 7.69 10.24 -6.60
CA LYS A 92 8.49 11.22 -5.87
C LYS A 92 9.77 11.53 -6.65
N ASN A 93 9.99 12.80 -6.94
CA ASN A 93 11.20 13.31 -7.60
C ASN A 93 11.49 12.63 -8.96
N GLY A 94 10.45 12.34 -9.75
CA GLY A 94 10.55 11.69 -11.05
C GLY A 94 10.77 10.17 -10.99
N GLN A 95 10.82 9.57 -9.80
CA GLN A 95 10.82 8.12 -9.63
C GLN A 95 9.41 7.64 -9.30
N TYR A 96 9.05 6.49 -9.87
CA TYR A 96 7.77 5.83 -9.65
C TYR A 96 8.01 4.55 -8.87
N ALA A 97 7.24 4.34 -7.80
CA ALA A 97 7.36 3.16 -6.97
C ALA A 97 6.01 2.52 -6.69
N LEU A 98 5.97 1.20 -6.73
CA LEU A 98 4.84 0.38 -6.29
C LEU A 98 5.34 -0.53 -5.18
N ALA A 99 4.60 -0.59 -4.07
CA ALA A 99 4.79 -1.60 -3.04
C ALA A 99 3.48 -2.31 -2.75
N TRP A 100 3.52 -3.62 -2.59
CA TRP A 100 2.36 -4.40 -2.20
C TRP A 100 2.75 -5.59 -1.34
N GLN A 101 1.81 -6.06 -0.53
CA GLN A 101 1.93 -7.32 0.18
C GLN A 101 1.17 -8.40 -0.60
N PRO A 102 1.87 -9.42 -1.13
CA PRO A 102 1.24 -10.59 -1.74
C PRO A 102 0.32 -11.35 -0.78
#